data_AF-A0A6G8FZF6-F1
#
_entry.id   AF-A0A6G8FZF6-F1
#
_cell.length_a   1.000
_cell.length_b   1.000
_cell.length_c   1.000
_cell.angle_alpha   90.00
_cell.angle_beta   90.00
_cell.angle_gamma   90.00
#
_symmetry.space_group_name_H-M   'P 1'
#
loop_
_entity.id
_entity.type
_entity.pdbx_description
1 polymer ?
#
loop_
_entity_poly.entity_id
_entity_poly.type
_entity_poly.pdbx_seq_one_letter_code
_entity_poly.pdbx_strand_id
1 'polypeptide(L)'
;MANNPAFNRLEKDARGGYAGFRGGNAPAPVPPAEMSAEQLQEMYSAPSALRPGTDRVLTMDDVVMKTLGLFALVVGFGAVGWGIAAYDQVLGLGVWIGGMIATLILGLVIAFKKTLSVPLIVGYAVVEGLFVGAVSQFFEQMYRGIVAQAVLATLATFVGMFLAYKVGLIKVTPKFRRIVTMMIFGYAIFAVVNFVFAMVTNTAFGFGGSGWLGIGISLFAVGLASVSLALDFDMVDRAIATGAPQKYSWLLAHGIIVTLVWLYIEFLRLIARMRE
;
A
#
# COMPACT_ATOMS: atom_id res chain seq x y z
N MET A 1 9.48 -47.57 39.38
CA MET A 1 10.20 -46.30 39.23
C MET A 1 10.44 -46.03 37.75
N ALA A 2 9.76 -45.04 37.18
CA ALA A 2 10.20 -44.36 35.96
C ALA A 2 9.63 -42.94 36.05
N ASN A 3 10.38 -42.07 36.70
CA ASN A 3 10.02 -40.67 36.90
C ASN A 3 10.23 -39.96 35.55
N ASN A 4 9.19 -39.92 34.71
CA ASN A 4 9.28 -39.40 33.35
C ASN A 4 9.05 -37.86 33.36
N PRO A 5 10.07 -37.05 33.05
CA PRO A 5 10.00 -35.59 33.15
C PRO A 5 9.02 -34.95 32.14
N ALA A 6 8.57 -35.68 31.12
CA ALA A 6 7.58 -35.18 30.16
C ALA A 6 6.16 -35.13 30.77
N PHE A 7 5.77 -36.14 31.55
CA PHE A 7 4.46 -36.19 32.20
C PHE A 7 4.35 -35.15 33.33
N ASN A 8 5.44 -34.95 34.09
CA ASN A 8 5.50 -33.91 35.12
C ASN A 8 5.45 -32.47 34.57
N ARG A 9 5.72 -32.25 33.27
CA ARG A 9 5.58 -30.93 32.63
C ARG A 9 4.15 -30.69 32.14
N LEU A 10 3.52 -31.71 31.56
CA LEU A 10 2.12 -31.67 31.14
C LEU A 10 1.16 -31.42 32.31
N GLU A 11 1.41 -32.03 33.46
CA GLU A 11 0.60 -31.83 34.67
C GLU A 11 0.82 -30.44 35.30
N LYS A 12 1.99 -29.84 35.05
CA LYS A 12 2.35 -28.50 35.53
C LYS A 12 1.77 -27.40 34.63
N ASP A 13 1.72 -27.63 33.32
CA ASP A 13 1.11 -26.72 32.34
C ASP A 13 -0.42 -26.81 32.38
N ALA A 14 -1.00 -28.00 32.62
CA ALA A 14 -2.43 -28.18 32.84
C ALA A 14 -2.94 -27.49 34.12
N ARG A 15 -2.09 -27.35 35.14
CA ARG A 15 -2.38 -26.58 36.37
C ARG A 15 -2.14 -25.07 36.22
N GLY A 16 -1.49 -24.61 35.15
CA GLY A 16 -1.12 -23.20 34.92
C GLY A 16 -1.96 -22.45 33.88
N GLY A 17 -2.93 -23.10 33.25
CA GLY A 17 -3.62 -22.59 32.05
C GLY A 17 -4.85 -21.69 32.28
N TYR A 18 -5.27 -21.42 33.51
CA TYR A 18 -6.26 -20.38 33.80
C TYR A 18 -5.69 -19.43 34.84
N ALA A 19 -5.58 -18.17 34.44
CA ALA A 19 -4.98 -17.11 35.24
C ALA A 19 -5.72 -16.94 36.58
N GLY A 20 -4.96 -17.12 37.65
CA GLY A 20 -4.99 -16.20 38.79
C GLY A 20 -5.92 -16.55 39.94
N PHE A 21 -5.63 -17.63 40.66
CA PHE A 21 -5.86 -17.62 42.11
C PHE A 21 -4.81 -18.43 42.88
N ARG A 22 -4.03 -17.70 43.70
CA ARG A 22 -3.31 -18.11 44.93
C ARG A 22 -1.80 -18.40 44.85
N GLY A 23 -1.01 -17.60 45.60
CA GLY A 23 0.39 -17.95 45.91
C GLY A 23 1.28 -17.02 46.73
N GLY A 24 0.79 -15.97 47.41
CA GLY A 24 1.63 -15.20 48.36
C GLY A 24 0.81 -14.16 49.13
N ASN A 25 0.66 -14.38 50.45
CA ASN A 25 -0.33 -13.77 51.35
C ASN A 25 -1.79 -14.11 51.02
N ALA A 26 -2.40 -14.97 51.85
CA ALA A 26 -3.83 -15.19 51.83
C ALA A 26 -4.53 -14.05 52.59
N PRO A 27 -5.41 -13.23 51.95
CA PRO A 27 -6.50 -12.61 52.68
C PRO A 27 -7.47 -13.72 53.10
N ALA A 28 -8.03 -13.59 54.29
CA ALA A 28 -9.03 -14.48 54.86
C ALA A 28 -10.15 -14.84 53.86
N PRO A 29 -10.82 -16.00 54.00
CA PRO A 29 -11.93 -16.37 53.12
C PRO A 29 -13.03 -15.33 53.23
N VAL A 30 -13.14 -14.48 52.21
CA VAL A 30 -14.27 -13.56 52.07
C VAL A 30 -15.46 -14.42 51.64
N PRO A 31 -16.61 -14.39 52.36
CA PRO A 31 -17.80 -15.13 51.96
C PRO A 31 -18.21 -14.74 50.54
N PRO A 32 -18.93 -15.59 49.79
CA PRO A 32 -19.38 -15.26 48.45
C PRO A 32 -20.23 -13.99 48.54
N ALA A 33 -19.64 -12.86 48.16
CA ALA A 33 -20.38 -11.62 48.04
C ALA A 33 -21.37 -11.86 46.90
N GLU A 34 -22.65 -11.99 47.25
CA GLU A 34 -23.74 -11.91 46.30
C GLU A 34 -23.55 -10.59 45.55
N MET A 35 -23.05 -10.67 44.32
CA MET A 35 -22.91 -9.49 43.47
C MET A 35 -24.31 -8.91 43.34
N SER A 36 -24.48 -7.69 43.85
CA SER A 36 -25.79 -7.02 43.82
C SER A 36 -26.26 -6.90 42.36
N ALA A 37 -27.58 -6.97 42.14
CA ALA A 37 -28.16 -6.83 40.81
C ALA A 37 -27.70 -5.52 40.12
N GLU A 38 -27.46 -4.48 40.90
CA GLU A 38 -26.93 -3.19 40.43
C GLU A 38 -25.49 -3.30 39.92
N GLN A 39 -24.60 -4.03 40.62
CA GLN A 39 -23.24 -4.26 40.12
C GLN A 39 -23.21 -5.10 38.83
N LEU A 40 -24.12 -6.07 38.68
CA LEU A 40 -24.27 -6.82 37.43
C LEU A 40 -24.78 -5.91 36.31
N GLN A 41 -25.78 -5.07 36.59
CA GLN A 41 -26.30 -4.07 35.64
C GLN A 41 -25.20 -3.10 35.22
N GLU A 42 -24.34 -2.67 36.13
CA GLU A 42 -23.21 -1.78 35.87
C GLU A 42 -22.13 -2.46 35.02
N MET A 43 -21.87 -3.75 35.23
CA MET A 43 -21.00 -4.56 34.38
C MET A 43 -21.57 -4.77 32.96
N TYR A 44 -22.89 -4.94 32.82
CA TYR A 44 -23.56 -5.08 31.53
C TYR A 44 -23.74 -3.75 30.78
N SER A 45 -23.82 -2.64 31.52
CA SER A 45 -23.94 -1.29 30.96
C SER A 45 -22.59 -0.59 30.75
N ALA A 46 -21.50 -1.16 31.29
CA ALA A 46 -20.15 -0.69 31.03
C ALA A 46 -19.88 -0.77 29.51
N PRO A 47 -19.37 0.32 28.90
CA PRO A 47 -18.96 0.30 27.50
C PRO A 47 -17.98 -0.84 27.26
N SER A 48 -18.17 -1.63 26.20
CA SER A 48 -17.21 -2.66 25.84
C SER A 48 -15.83 -2.02 25.72
N ALA A 49 -14.86 -2.55 26.46
CA ALA A 49 -13.50 -2.04 26.45
C ALA A 49 -12.85 -2.33 25.10
N LEU A 50 -13.14 -1.50 24.08
CA LEU A 50 -12.40 -1.50 22.84
C LEU A 50 -10.98 -1.05 23.16
N ARG A 51 -10.06 -2.01 23.15
CA ARG A 51 -8.63 -1.74 23.25
C ARG A 51 -8.24 -0.76 22.14
N PRO A 52 -7.68 0.43 22.46
CA PRO A 52 -7.28 1.38 21.44
C PRO A 52 -6.29 0.71 20.47
N GLY A 53 -6.73 0.50 19.22
CA GLY A 53 -5.86 0.15 18.10
C GLY A 53 -5.66 -1.33 17.76
N THR A 54 -6.30 -2.31 18.42
CA THR A 54 -6.08 -3.74 18.08
C THR A 54 -7.31 -4.50 17.59
N ASP A 55 -8.53 -4.12 18.01
CA ASP A 55 -9.75 -4.91 17.73
C ASP A 55 -10.85 -4.12 16.98
N ARG A 56 -10.55 -2.91 16.48
CA ARG A 56 -11.52 -2.17 15.65
C ARG A 56 -11.56 -2.76 14.24
N VAL A 57 -12.77 -2.97 13.73
CA VAL A 57 -13.02 -3.41 12.36
C VAL A 57 -12.60 -2.29 11.37
N LEU A 58 -12.05 -2.70 10.23
CA LEU A 58 -11.70 -1.83 9.12
C LEU A 58 -12.95 -1.11 8.57
N THR A 59 -12.84 0.20 8.37
CA THR A 59 -13.87 1.04 7.76
C THR A 59 -13.38 1.68 6.46
N MET A 60 -14.31 2.18 5.64
CA MET A 60 -13.94 2.94 4.43
C MET A 60 -13.20 4.24 4.79
N ASP A 61 -13.67 4.95 5.81
CA ASP A 61 -13.05 6.19 6.30
C ASP A 61 -11.59 5.97 6.73
N ASP A 62 -11.30 4.81 7.33
CA ASP A 62 -9.93 4.43 7.70
C ASP A 62 -9.00 4.32 6.50
N VAL A 63 -9.48 3.78 5.38
CA VAL A 63 -8.71 3.65 4.14
C VAL A 63 -8.55 5.02 3.51
N VAL A 64 -9.64 5.78 3.35
CA VAL A 64 -9.62 7.11 2.74
C VAL A 64 -8.64 8.03 3.47
N MET A 65 -8.70 8.12 4.80
CA MET A 65 -7.81 8.99 5.57
C MET A 65 -6.33 8.60 5.43
N LYS A 66 -6.02 7.30 5.33
CA LYS A 66 -4.64 6.84 5.14
C LYS A 66 -4.15 7.03 3.72
N THR A 67 -5.01 6.83 2.72
CA THR A 67 -4.70 7.14 1.33
C THR A 67 -4.40 8.63 1.19
N LEU A 68 -5.23 9.51 1.75
CA LEU A 68 -4.99 10.96 1.73
C LEU A 68 -3.70 11.34 2.47
N GLY A 69 -3.43 10.75 3.64
CA GLY A 69 -2.21 11.00 4.39
C GLY A 69 -0.95 10.54 3.65
N LEU A 70 -0.97 9.34 3.06
CA LEU A 70 0.14 8.84 2.24
C LEU A 70 0.30 9.66 0.96
N PHE A 71 -0.79 10.06 0.31
CA PHE A 71 -0.75 10.93 -0.86
C PHE A 71 -0.12 12.28 -0.54
N ALA A 72 -0.49 12.89 0.60
CA ALA A 72 0.12 14.14 1.06
C ALA A 72 1.63 13.99 1.30
N LEU A 73 2.07 12.84 1.83
CA LEU A 73 3.50 12.54 1.95
C LEU A 73 4.17 12.43 0.58
N VAL A 74 3.60 11.68 -0.36
CA VAL A 74 4.14 11.54 -1.72
C VAL A 74 4.25 12.90 -2.40
N VAL A 75 3.24 13.76 -2.31
CA VAL A 75 3.25 15.11 -2.89
C VAL A 75 4.27 16.01 -2.18
N GLY A 76 4.30 16.00 -0.85
CA GLY A 76 5.22 16.82 -0.06
C GLY A 76 6.68 16.47 -0.32
N PHE A 77 7.03 15.19 -0.30
CA PHE A 77 8.37 14.73 -0.66
C PHE A 77 8.63 14.78 -2.17
N GLY A 78 7.59 14.75 -3.00
CA GLY A 78 7.67 15.06 -4.43
C GLY A 78 8.13 16.48 -4.69
N ALA A 79 7.63 17.46 -3.96
CA ALA A 79 8.13 18.84 -4.05
C ALA A 79 9.61 18.94 -3.64
N VAL A 80 10.04 18.16 -2.64
CA VAL A 80 11.46 18.08 -2.25
C VAL A 80 12.31 17.45 -3.35
N GLY A 81 11.88 16.31 -3.90
CA GLY A 81 12.58 15.64 -5.00
C GLY A 81 12.69 16.51 -6.25
N TRP A 82 11.63 17.25 -6.56
CA TRP A 82 11.61 18.27 -7.60
C TRP A 82 12.65 19.36 -7.32
N GLY A 83 12.64 19.92 -6.12
CA GLY A 83 13.57 20.99 -5.73
C GLY A 83 15.03 20.56 -5.85
N ILE A 84 15.35 19.33 -5.43
CA ILE A 84 16.69 18.75 -5.59
C ILE A 84 17.07 18.66 -7.08
N ALA A 85 16.21 18.08 -7.92
CA ALA A 85 16.47 17.93 -9.35
C ALA A 85 16.54 19.27 -10.10
N ALA A 86 15.77 20.27 -9.67
CA ALA A 86 15.81 21.62 -10.23
C ALA A 86 17.07 22.39 -9.84
N TYR A 87 17.63 22.12 -8.65
CA TYR A 87 18.85 22.77 -8.17
C TYR A 87 20.11 22.14 -8.77
N ASP A 88 20.19 20.81 -8.78
CA ASP A 88 21.33 20.06 -9.30
C ASP A 88 20.84 18.83 -10.06
N GLN A 89 21.10 18.83 -11.36
CA GLN A 89 20.64 17.76 -12.25
C GLN A 89 21.32 16.42 -11.99
N VAL A 90 22.58 16.42 -11.53
CA VAL A 90 23.32 15.18 -11.20
C VAL A 90 22.76 14.57 -9.93
N LEU A 91 22.52 15.39 -8.90
CA LEU A 91 21.85 14.93 -7.68
C LEU A 91 20.41 14.49 -7.97
N GLY A 92 19.69 15.21 -8.85
CA GLY A 92 18.36 14.84 -9.33
C GLY A 92 18.32 13.45 -9.97
N LEU A 93 19.28 13.14 -10.85
CA LEU A 93 19.41 11.81 -11.45
C LEU A 93 19.68 10.73 -10.39
N GLY A 94 20.50 11.06 -9.39
CA GLY A 94 20.74 10.19 -8.24
C GLY A 94 19.48 9.89 -7.44
N VAL A 95 18.65 10.91 -7.18
CA VAL A 95 17.36 10.77 -6.49
C VAL A 95 16.36 9.97 -7.33
N TRP A 96 16.32 10.19 -8.65
CA TRP A 96 15.48 9.41 -9.55
C TRP A 96 15.89 7.94 -9.53
N ILE A 97 17.11 7.60 -9.95
CA ILE A 97 17.54 6.20 -10.09
C ILE A 97 17.58 5.51 -8.73
N GLY A 98 18.17 6.17 -7.72
CA GLY A 98 18.27 5.64 -6.36
C GLY A 98 16.89 5.47 -5.72
N GLY A 99 16.00 6.44 -5.89
CA GLY A 99 14.63 6.38 -5.39
C GLY A 99 13.83 5.26 -6.05
N MET A 100 13.94 5.08 -7.37
CA MET A 100 13.28 4.00 -8.10
C MET A 100 13.75 2.60 -7.66
N ILE A 101 15.05 2.43 -7.46
CA ILE A 101 15.60 1.16 -6.93
C ILE A 101 15.14 0.95 -5.49
N ALA A 102 15.18 1.99 -4.66
CA ALA A 102 14.76 1.92 -3.27
C ALA A 102 13.26 1.61 -3.13
N THR A 103 12.37 2.21 -3.94
CA THR A 103 10.96 1.87 -3.95
C THR A 103 10.72 0.45 -4.45
N LEU A 104 11.44 -0.02 -5.47
CA LEU A 104 11.35 -1.42 -5.92
C LEU A 104 11.69 -2.39 -4.78
N ILE A 105 12.81 -2.15 -4.09
CA ILE A 105 13.27 -2.99 -2.96
C ILE A 105 12.27 -2.91 -1.81
N LEU A 106 11.85 -1.71 -1.40
CA LEU A 106 10.88 -1.54 -0.31
C LEU A 106 9.54 -2.19 -0.64
N GLY A 107 9.09 -2.11 -1.89
CA GLY A 107 7.87 -2.77 -2.37
C GLY A 107 7.97 -4.29 -2.27
N LEU A 108 9.09 -4.86 -2.70
CA LEU A 108 9.39 -6.30 -2.53
C LEU A 108 9.42 -6.70 -1.06
N VAL A 109 10.06 -5.90 -0.20
CA VAL A 109 10.10 -6.15 1.25
C VAL A 109 8.68 -6.13 1.83
N ILE A 110 7.86 -5.14 1.48
CA ILE A 110 6.47 -5.06 1.95
C ILE A 110 5.66 -6.27 1.46
N ALA A 111 5.84 -6.69 0.20
CA ALA A 111 5.13 -7.81 -0.39
C ALA A 111 5.46 -9.17 0.27
N PHE A 112 6.72 -9.40 0.64
CA PHE A 112 7.16 -10.66 1.27
C PHE A 112 7.06 -10.65 2.80
N LYS A 113 6.90 -9.48 3.43
CA LYS A 113 6.84 -9.39 4.89
C LYS A 113 5.53 -9.98 5.41
N LYS A 114 5.66 -10.99 6.28
CA LYS A 114 4.50 -11.66 6.92
C LYS A 114 3.69 -10.76 7.85
N THR A 115 4.29 -9.66 8.33
CA THR A 115 3.67 -8.73 9.29
C THR A 115 3.54 -7.34 8.69
N LEU A 116 2.35 -6.75 8.84
CA LEU A 116 2.10 -5.37 8.45
C LEU A 116 2.98 -4.41 9.26
N SER A 117 3.62 -3.46 8.58
CA SER A 117 4.57 -2.55 9.19
C SER A 117 4.32 -1.12 8.69
N VAL A 118 3.63 -0.33 9.51
CA VAL A 118 3.31 1.08 9.19
C VAL A 118 4.56 1.92 8.90
N PRO A 119 5.66 1.82 9.66
CA PRO A 119 6.88 2.59 9.34
C PRO A 119 7.45 2.28 7.96
N LEU A 120 7.36 1.03 7.48
CA LEU A 120 7.82 0.68 6.14
C LEU A 120 6.93 1.30 5.06
N ILE A 121 5.62 1.32 5.25
CA ILE A 121 4.66 1.94 4.32
C ILE A 121 4.90 3.45 4.24
N VAL A 122 5.09 4.11 5.37
CA VAL A 122 5.40 5.54 5.42
C VAL A 122 6.76 5.82 4.79
N GLY A 123 7.79 5.02 5.11
CA GLY A 123 9.11 5.14 4.50
C GLY A 123 9.07 4.95 2.98
N TYR A 124 8.27 4.01 2.49
CA TYR A 124 8.03 3.83 1.06
C TYR A 124 7.44 5.09 0.44
N ALA A 125 6.38 5.67 1.02
CA ALA A 125 5.73 6.87 0.48
C ALA A 125 6.67 8.08 0.41
N VAL A 126 7.59 8.22 1.38
CA VAL A 126 8.63 9.25 1.39
C VAL A 126 9.59 9.07 0.22
N VAL A 127 10.14 7.87 0.07
CA VAL A 127 11.10 7.54 -1.01
C VAL A 127 10.43 7.63 -2.38
N GLU A 128 9.19 7.17 -2.49
CA GLU A 128 8.36 7.28 -3.69
C GLU A 128 8.10 8.73 -4.06
N GLY A 129 7.75 9.58 -3.10
CA GLY A 129 7.62 11.03 -3.32
C GLY A 129 8.89 11.63 -3.92
N LEU A 130 10.04 11.43 -3.28
CA LEU A 130 11.33 11.94 -3.78
C LEU A 130 11.63 11.49 -5.21
N PHE A 131 11.44 10.19 -5.47
CA PHE A 131 11.58 9.58 -6.80
C PHE A 131 10.68 10.24 -7.85
N VAL A 132 9.37 10.30 -7.57
CA VAL A 132 8.38 10.85 -8.48
C VAL A 132 8.63 12.33 -8.75
N GLY A 133 9.01 13.08 -7.71
CA GLY A 133 9.37 14.50 -7.81
C GLY A 133 10.54 14.76 -8.75
N ALA A 134 11.62 14.00 -8.57
CA ALA A 134 12.80 14.09 -9.43
C ALA A 134 12.43 13.74 -10.88
N VAL A 135 11.76 12.61 -11.13
CA VAL A 135 11.29 12.21 -12.47
C VAL A 135 10.46 13.31 -13.13
N SER A 136 9.50 13.85 -12.39
CA SER A 136 8.59 14.87 -12.90
C SER A 136 9.35 16.11 -13.36
N GLN A 137 10.38 16.50 -12.61
CA GLN A 137 11.22 17.65 -12.94
C GLN A 137 11.99 17.43 -14.26
N PHE A 138 12.57 16.24 -14.46
CA PHE A 138 13.26 15.91 -15.72
C PHE A 138 12.32 15.99 -16.92
N PHE A 139 11.13 15.41 -16.80
CA PHE A 139 10.13 15.43 -17.87
C PHE A 139 9.62 16.85 -18.13
N GLU A 140 9.44 17.67 -17.10
CA GLU A 140 8.99 19.06 -17.24
C GLU A 140 10.02 19.94 -17.97
N GLN A 141 11.32 19.73 -17.72
CA GLN A 141 12.39 20.45 -18.43
C GLN A 141 12.38 20.14 -19.94
N MET A 142 12.09 18.90 -20.31
CA MET A 142 12.03 18.46 -21.71
C MET A 142 10.71 18.84 -22.39
N TYR A 143 9.61 18.72 -21.65
CA TYR A 143 8.25 18.88 -22.16
C TYR A 143 7.43 19.78 -21.22
N ARG A 144 7.52 21.10 -21.42
CA ARG A 144 6.81 22.06 -20.56
C ARG A 144 5.31 21.77 -20.46
N GLY A 145 4.78 21.80 -19.24
CA GLY A 145 3.40 21.54 -18.86
C GLY A 145 3.00 20.05 -18.84
N ILE A 146 3.92 19.12 -19.08
CA ILE A 146 3.60 17.69 -19.13
C ILE A 146 3.15 17.16 -17.77
N VAL A 147 3.72 17.67 -16.69
CA VAL A 147 3.39 17.23 -15.32
C VAL A 147 1.95 17.56 -14.98
N ALA A 148 1.51 18.79 -15.28
CA ALA A 148 0.13 19.20 -15.05
C ALA A 148 -0.85 18.33 -15.86
N GLN A 149 -0.50 17.99 -17.11
CA GLN A 149 -1.33 17.11 -17.93
C GLN A 149 -1.40 15.68 -17.40
N ALA A 150 -0.26 15.13 -16.98
CA ALA A 150 -0.20 13.79 -16.41
C ALA A 150 -0.98 13.72 -15.08
N VAL A 151 -0.88 14.74 -14.21
CA VAL A 151 -1.68 14.82 -12.98
C VAL A 151 -3.18 14.86 -13.31
N LEU A 152 -3.59 15.70 -14.26
CA LEU A 152 -5.00 15.80 -14.68
C LEU A 152 -5.51 14.47 -15.26
N ALA A 153 -4.70 13.81 -16.10
CA ALA A 153 -5.05 12.51 -16.68
C ALA A 153 -5.18 11.44 -15.59
N THR A 154 -4.23 11.35 -14.66
CA THR A 154 -4.27 10.41 -13.54
C THR A 154 -5.51 10.62 -12.68
N LEU A 155 -5.83 11.87 -12.30
CA LEU A 155 -7.00 12.18 -11.49
C LEU A 155 -8.30 11.89 -12.22
N ALA A 156 -8.40 12.24 -13.50
CA ALA A 156 -9.56 11.95 -14.33
C ALA A 156 -9.78 10.44 -14.48
N THR A 157 -8.72 9.67 -14.73
CA THR A 157 -8.79 8.21 -14.82
C THR A 157 -9.11 7.59 -13.47
N PHE A 158 -8.52 8.06 -12.37
CA PHE A 158 -8.84 7.56 -11.04
C PHE A 158 -10.32 7.76 -10.70
N VAL A 159 -10.86 8.97 -10.91
CA VAL A 159 -12.27 9.27 -10.69
C VAL A 159 -13.16 8.43 -11.62
N GLY A 160 -12.80 8.33 -12.90
CA GLY A 160 -13.53 7.51 -13.86
C GLY A 160 -13.59 6.04 -13.47
N MET A 161 -12.45 5.46 -13.08
CA MET A 161 -12.36 4.07 -12.63
C MET A 161 -13.12 3.86 -11.31
N PHE A 162 -13.02 4.80 -10.37
CA PHE A 162 -13.74 4.73 -9.09
C PHE A 162 -15.25 4.76 -9.31
N LEU A 163 -15.75 5.67 -10.14
CA LEU A 163 -17.16 5.74 -10.49
C LEU A 163 -17.63 4.49 -11.23
N ALA A 164 -16.87 4.02 -12.23
CA ALA A 164 -17.19 2.81 -12.98
C ALA A 164 -17.24 1.56 -12.09
N TYR A 165 -16.35 1.47 -11.10
CA TYR A 165 -16.39 0.42 -10.08
C TYR A 165 -17.60 0.56 -9.16
N LYS A 166 -17.82 1.76 -8.59
CA LYS A 166 -18.91 2.04 -7.63
C LYS A 166 -20.30 1.79 -8.20
N VAL A 167 -20.54 2.13 -9.47
CA VAL A 167 -21.82 1.87 -10.14
C VAL A 167 -21.97 0.42 -10.63
N GLY A 168 -20.95 -0.42 -10.43
CA GLY A 168 -20.96 -1.83 -10.82
C GLY A 168 -20.78 -2.07 -12.32
N LEU A 169 -20.33 -1.07 -13.09
CA LEU A 169 -19.98 -1.22 -14.51
C LEU A 169 -18.77 -2.16 -14.65
N ILE A 170 -17.81 -2.07 -13.73
CA ILE A 170 -16.65 -2.97 -13.66
C ILE A 170 -16.87 -3.95 -12.50
N LYS A 171 -17.01 -5.24 -12.82
CA LYS A 171 -17.14 -6.31 -11.83
C LYS A 171 -15.84 -7.12 -11.73
N VAL A 172 -15.18 -7.03 -10.58
CA VAL A 172 -13.94 -7.77 -10.31
C VAL A 172 -14.25 -9.21 -9.92
N THR A 173 -14.36 -10.07 -10.94
CA THR A 173 -14.52 -11.51 -10.76
C THR A 173 -13.19 -12.20 -10.39
N PRO A 174 -13.21 -13.41 -9.81
CA PRO A 174 -11.99 -14.18 -9.56
C PRO A 174 -11.14 -14.40 -10.84
N LYS A 175 -11.79 -14.58 -11.99
CA LYS A 175 -11.12 -14.73 -13.30
C LYS A 175 -10.45 -13.42 -13.72
N PHE A 176 -11.16 -12.29 -13.60
CA PHE A 176 -10.62 -10.97 -13.89
C PHE A 176 -9.39 -10.67 -13.05
N ARG A 177 -9.47 -10.87 -11.72
CA ARG A 177 -8.33 -10.69 -10.81
C ARG A 177 -7.13 -11.52 -11.25
N ARG A 178 -7.33 -12.82 -11.50
CA ARG A 178 -6.23 -13.71 -11.90
C ARG A 178 -5.55 -13.23 -13.19
N ILE A 179 -6.33 -12.85 -14.20
CA ILE A 179 -5.81 -12.38 -15.49
C ILE A 179 -5.02 -11.08 -15.30
N VAL A 180 -5.63 -10.08 -14.66
CA VAL A 180 -5.01 -8.77 -14.47
C VAL A 180 -3.75 -8.88 -13.60
N THR A 181 -3.78 -9.68 -12.53
CA THR A 181 -2.58 -9.92 -11.72
C THR A 181 -1.45 -10.55 -12.55
N MET A 182 -1.74 -11.52 -13.42
CA MET A 182 -0.72 -12.09 -14.33
C MET A 182 -0.21 -11.05 -15.34
N MET A 183 -1.08 -10.16 -15.84
CA MET A 183 -0.67 -9.05 -16.70
C MET A 183 0.26 -8.08 -15.98
N ILE A 184 -0.04 -7.73 -14.72
CA ILE A 184 0.81 -6.87 -13.88
C ILE A 184 2.18 -7.52 -13.69
N PHE A 185 2.25 -8.81 -13.36
CA PHE A 185 3.54 -9.51 -13.25
C PHE A 185 4.32 -9.54 -14.56
N GLY A 186 3.65 -9.83 -15.68
CA GLY A 186 4.29 -9.80 -17.01
C GLY A 186 4.82 -8.41 -17.36
N TYR A 187 4.04 -7.37 -17.11
CA TYR A 187 4.45 -5.99 -17.33
C TYR A 187 5.59 -5.58 -16.40
N ALA A 188 5.57 -5.98 -15.12
CA ALA A 188 6.64 -5.68 -14.18
C ALA A 188 7.99 -6.27 -14.63
N ILE A 189 8.00 -7.52 -15.11
CA ILE A 189 9.19 -8.15 -15.69
C ILE A 189 9.66 -7.36 -16.93
N PHE A 190 8.72 -7.02 -17.83
CA PHE A 190 9.03 -6.21 -19.00
C PHE A 190 9.62 -4.84 -18.62
N ALA A 191 9.05 -4.15 -17.63
CA ALA A 191 9.51 -2.84 -17.17
C ALA A 191 10.92 -2.89 -16.61
N VAL A 192 11.26 -3.93 -15.83
CA VAL A 192 12.62 -4.14 -15.30
C VAL A 192 13.61 -4.40 -16.43
N VAL A 193 13.28 -5.29 -17.37
CA VAL A 193 14.13 -5.58 -18.54
C VAL A 193 14.32 -4.33 -19.39
N ASN A 194 13.24 -3.57 -19.62
CA ASN A 194 13.26 -2.32 -20.36
C ASN A 194 14.14 -1.26 -19.67
N PHE A 195 14.08 -1.18 -18.35
CA PHE A 195 14.89 -0.25 -17.57
C PHE A 195 16.38 -0.60 -17.67
N VAL A 196 16.76 -1.87 -17.48
CA VAL A 196 18.16 -2.31 -17.63
C VAL A 196 18.66 -2.05 -19.05
N PHE A 197 17.84 -2.36 -20.06
CA PHE A 197 18.15 -2.07 -21.45
C PHE A 197 18.35 -0.57 -21.71
N ALA A 198 17.46 0.28 -21.20
CA ALA A 198 17.54 1.74 -21.33
C ALA A 198 18.84 2.28 -20.72
N MET A 199 19.24 1.79 -19.55
CA MET A 199 20.51 2.20 -18.91
C MET A 199 21.74 1.75 -19.71
N VAL A 200 21.77 0.50 -20.20
CA VAL A 200 22.93 -0.05 -20.92
C VAL A 200 23.11 0.59 -22.30
N THR A 201 21.98 0.91 -22.96
CA THR A 201 21.98 1.50 -24.31
C THR A 201 21.94 3.03 -24.31
N ASN A 202 21.84 3.65 -23.14
CA ASN A 202 21.67 5.09 -22.95
C ASN A 202 20.50 5.67 -23.79
N THR A 203 19.37 4.95 -23.81
CA THR A 203 18.14 5.37 -24.49
C THR A 203 17.11 5.86 -23.48
N ALA A 204 16.45 6.99 -23.75
CA ALA A 204 15.50 7.60 -22.81
C ALA A 204 14.28 6.70 -22.52
N PHE A 205 13.84 5.91 -23.51
CA PHE A 205 12.59 5.16 -23.44
C PHE A 205 12.76 3.62 -23.47
N GLY A 206 13.96 3.11 -23.73
CA GLY A 206 14.22 1.68 -23.91
C GLY A 206 13.56 1.10 -25.17
N PHE A 207 13.00 -0.11 -25.05
CA PHE A 207 12.25 -0.78 -26.11
C PHE A 207 11.08 0.07 -26.64
N GLY A 208 11.01 0.19 -27.97
CA GLY A 208 9.95 0.87 -28.69
C GLY A 208 10.18 2.34 -29.02
N GLY A 209 11.17 3.00 -28.39
CA GLY A 209 11.49 4.42 -28.64
C GLY A 209 10.28 5.35 -28.55
N SER A 210 10.29 6.44 -29.33
CA SER A 210 9.17 7.38 -29.56
C SER A 210 8.24 6.96 -30.69
N GLY A 211 8.51 5.86 -31.39
CA GLY A 211 7.67 5.40 -32.48
C GLY A 211 6.29 4.92 -32.03
N TRP A 212 5.44 4.60 -33.01
CA TRP A 212 4.08 4.08 -32.79
C TRP A 212 4.03 2.85 -31.86
N LEU A 213 5.05 2.00 -31.93
CA LEU A 213 5.20 0.84 -31.05
C LEU A 213 5.39 1.25 -29.59
N GLY A 214 6.19 2.29 -29.34
CA GLY A 214 6.36 2.87 -28.01
C GLY A 214 5.04 3.44 -27.47
N ILE A 215 4.29 4.19 -28.28
CA ILE A 215 2.98 4.72 -27.87
C ILE A 215 2.02 3.57 -27.53
N GLY A 216 1.99 2.51 -28.34
CA GLY A 216 1.17 1.32 -28.07
C GLY A 216 1.50 0.63 -26.74
N ILE A 217 2.79 0.49 -26.42
CA ILE A 217 3.25 -0.06 -25.13
C ILE A 217 2.78 0.82 -23.97
N SER A 218 2.96 2.15 -24.07
CA SER A 218 2.54 3.08 -23.03
C SER A 218 1.03 3.11 -22.85
N LEU A 219 0.26 3.03 -23.95
CA LEU A 219 -1.20 2.96 -23.88
C LEU A 219 -1.67 1.66 -23.19
N PHE A 220 -1.03 0.54 -23.50
CA PHE A 220 -1.28 -0.73 -22.81
C PHE A 220 -0.95 -0.62 -21.32
N ALA A 221 0.18 0.00 -20.96
CA ALA A 221 0.60 0.18 -19.58
C ALA A 221 -0.36 1.08 -18.80
N VAL A 222 -0.79 2.21 -19.37
CA VAL A 222 -1.81 3.10 -18.78
C VAL A 222 -3.13 2.35 -18.61
N GLY A 223 -3.57 1.59 -19.61
CA GLY A 223 -4.76 0.76 -19.52
C GLY A 223 -4.66 -0.27 -18.40
N LEU A 224 -3.52 -0.95 -18.29
CA LEU A 224 -3.28 -1.93 -17.23
C LEU A 224 -3.25 -1.29 -15.84
N ALA A 225 -2.56 -0.16 -15.68
CA ALA A 225 -2.50 0.60 -14.43
C ALA A 225 -3.89 1.13 -14.01
N SER A 226 -4.70 1.56 -14.98
CA SER A 226 -6.08 1.98 -14.72
C SER A 226 -6.92 0.79 -14.22
N VAL A 227 -6.79 -0.38 -14.85
CA VAL A 227 -7.54 -1.59 -14.46
C VAL A 227 -7.09 -2.14 -13.10
N SER A 228 -5.82 -1.97 -12.71
CA SER A 228 -5.38 -2.31 -11.35
C SER A 228 -6.08 -1.49 -10.27
N LEU A 229 -6.49 -0.24 -10.54
CA LEU A 229 -7.30 0.52 -9.57
C LEU A 229 -8.61 -0.19 -9.24
N ALA A 230 -9.24 -0.84 -10.22
CA ALA A 230 -10.44 -1.62 -9.95
C ALA A 230 -10.15 -2.81 -9.02
N LEU A 231 -8.98 -3.45 -9.15
CA LEU A 231 -8.54 -4.47 -8.19
C LEU A 231 -8.34 -3.87 -6.80
N ASP A 232 -7.73 -2.69 -6.69
CA ASP A 232 -7.49 -2.03 -5.41
C ASP A 232 -8.81 -1.70 -4.70
N PHE A 233 -9.79 -1.16 -5.42
CA PHE A 233 -11.13 -0.88 -4.88
C PHE A 233 -11.84 -2.16 -4.41
N ASP A 234 -11.77 -3.24 -5.20
CA ASP A 234 -12.33 -4.54 -4.82
C ASP A 234 -11.59 -5.20 -3.63
N MET A 235 -10.30 -4.95 -3.46
CA MET A 235 -9.57 -5.39 -2.28
C MET A 235 -10.04 -4.64 -1.03
N VAL A 236 -10.29 -3.33 -1.13
CA VAL A 236 -10.84 -2.52 -0.03
C VAL A 236 -12.22 -3.04 0.39
N ASP A 237 -13.14 -3.18 -0.57
CA ASP A 237 -14.50 -3.62 -0.28
C ASP A 237 -14.53 -5.01 0.35
N ARG A 238 -13.70 -5.94 -0.13
CA ARG A 238 -13.60 -7.29 0.44
C ARG A 238 -12.97 -7.29 1.82
N ALA A 239 -11.95 -6.46 2.07
CA ALA A 239 -11.34 -6.37 3.39
C ALA A 239 -12.34 -5.83 4.42
N ILE A 240 -13.17 -4.84 4.05
CA ILE A 240 -14.24 -4.34 4.89
C ILE A 240 -15.32 -5.40 5.10
N ALA A 241 -15.77 -6.05 4.02
CA ALA A 241 -16.82 -7.09 4.07
C ALA A 241 -16.43 -8.32 4.89
N THR A 242 -15.13 -8.65 4.93
CA THR A 242 -14.60 -9.75 5.75
C THR A 242 -14.27 -9.35 7.18
N GLY A 243 -14.49 -8.08 7.55
CA GLY A 243 -14.22 -7.59 8.90
C GLY A 243 -12.73 -7.54 9.24
N ALA A 244 -11.86 -7.24 8.27
CA ALA A 244 -10.42 -7.20 8.49
C ALA A 244 -10.04 -6.21 9.62
N PRO A 245 -8.97 -6.47 10.39
CA PRO A 245 -8.50 -5.53 11.40
C PRO A 245 -8.15 -4.14 10.84
N GLN A 246 -8.44 -3.06 11.57
CA GLN A 246 -8.23 -1.69 11.11
C GLN A 246 -6.81 -1.42 10.60
N LYS A 247 -5.78 -2.04 11.17
CA LYS A 247 -4.37 -1.87 10.74
C LYS A 247 -4.15 -2.16 9.25
N TYR A 248 -4.97 -3.00 8.63
CA TYR A 248 -4.89 -3.31 7.19
C TYR A 248 -5.23 -2.14 6.28
N SER A 249 -5.92 -1.11 6.79
CA SER A 249 -6.14 0.14 6.04
C SER A 249 -4.84 0.80 5.56
N TRP A 250 -3.72 0.66 6.30
CA TRP A 250 -2.42 1.15 5.85
C TRP A 250 -1.92 0.42 4.60
N LEU A 251 -2.09 -0.90 4.56
CA LEU A 251 -1.67 -1.73 3.42
C LEU A 251 -2.56 -1.48 2.20
N LEU A 252 -3.87 -1.34 2.40
CA LEU A 252 -4.83 -1.02 1.34
C LEU A 252 -4.56 0.37 0.76
N ALA A 253 -4.37 1.37 1.63
CA ALA A 253 -4.02 2.72 1.22
C ALA A 253 -2.69 2.73 0.44
N HIS A 254 -1.69 1.99 0.90
CA HIS A 254 -0.42 1.84 0.20
C HIS A 254 -0.59 1.27 -1.21
N GLY A 255 -1.38 0.19 -1.37
CA GLY A 255 -1.65 -0.39 -2.70
C GLY A 255 -2.27 0.61 -3.67
N ILE A 256 -3.27 1.38 -3.21
CA ILE A 256 -3.89 2.44 -4.01
C ILE A 256 -2.86 3.50 -4.43
N ILE A 257 -1.98 3.93 -3.51
CA ILE A 257 -0.96 4.94 -3.81
C ILE A 257 0.06 4.44 -4.82
N VAL A 258 0.56 3.20 -4.66
CA VAL A 258 1.49 2.59 -5.62
C VAL A 258 0.88 2.52 -7.02
N THR A 259 -0.38 2.10 -7.12
CA THR A 259 -1.07 2.05 -8.41
C THR A 259 -1.29 3.45 -8.99
N LEU A 260 -1.64 4.44 -8.15
CA LEU A 260 -1.85 5.82 -8.58
C LEU A 260 -0.56 6.47 -9.11
N VAL A 261 0.56 6.24 -8.42
CA VAL A 261 1.89 6.70 -8.84
C VAL A 261 2.34 6.00 -10.11
N TRP A 262 2.13 4.68 -10.20
CA TRP A 262 2.41 3.94 -11.43
C TRP A 262 1.63 4.49 -12.62
N LEU A 263 0.32 4.72 -12.46
CA LEU A 263 -0.53 5.34 -13.48
C LEU A 263 -0.01 6.72 -13.90
N TYR A 264 0.41 7.54 -12.94
CA TYR A 264 1.01 8.86 -13.22
C TYR A 264 2.28 8.78 -14.05
N ILE A 265 3.21 7.89 -13.70
CA ILE A 265 4.46 7.71 -14.45
C ILE A 265 4.16 7.23 -15.88
N GLU A 266 3.19 6.33 -16.06
CA GLU A 266 2.81 5.87 -17.39
C GLU A 266 2.14 6.98 -18.23
N PHE A 267 1.36 7.88 -17.62
CA PHE A 267 0.87 9.06 -18.32
C PHE A 267 1.99 10.04 -18.70
N LEU A 268 2.94 10.30 -17.81
CA LEU A 268 4.13 11.10 -18.14
C LEU A 268 4.85 10.52 -19.35
N ARG A 269 5.10 9.21 -19.35
CA ARG A 269 5.78 8.51 -20.45
C ARG A 269 4.97 8.52 -21.74
N LEU A 270 3.66 8.30 -21.66
CA LEU A 270 2.77 8.32 -22.82
C LEU A 270 2.77 9.71 -23.48
N ILE A 271 2.54 10.76 -22.69
CA ILE A 271 2.47 12.13 -23.20
C ILE A 271 3.83 12.56 -23.76
N ALA A 272 4.94 12.16 -23.12
CA ALA A 272 6.28 12.46 -23.63
C ALA A 272 6.51 11.81 -24.99
N ARG A 273 6.19 10.52 -25.14
CA ARG A 273 6.30 9.81 -26.43
C ARG A 273 5.41 10.38 -27.53
N MET A 274 4.28 11.01 -27.19
CA MET A 274 3.41 11.68 -28.15
C MET A 274 3.93 13.07 -28.58
N ARG A 275 4.85 13.65 -27.82
CA ARG A 275 5.41 14.99 -28.05
C ARG A 275 6.83 14.98 -28.61
N GLU A 276 7.51 13.85 -28.52
CA GLU A 276 8.84 13.61 -29.09
C GLU A 276 8.77 13.39 -30.60
#